data_AF-A0A545T6G3-F1
#
_entry.id   AF-A0A545T6G3-F1
#
_cell.length_a   1.000
_cell.length_b   1.000
_cell.length_c   1.000
_cell.angle_alpha   90.00
_cell.angle_beta   90.00
_cell.angle_gamma   90.00
#
_symmetry.space_group_name_H-M   'P 1'
#
loop_
_entity.id
_entity.type
_entity.pdbx_description
1 polymer ?
#
loop_
_entity_poly.entity_id
_entity_poly.type
_entity_poly.pdbx_seq_one_letter_code
_entity_poly.pdbx_strand_id
1 'polypeptide(L)'
;MSNNCIGCKRELANKQEVCHICGAPQSYFKFYFRSGLFFIVAMSMIGGFGYWYIGQISLKFEVAKNNELSTVTAQLNDKITQLELSLAQTQSELQKAQTAGSEVTKAADQDKQKLAAAEDKATKAEARAGWLSRENRRFRNQIAELENQIKALQAPANSSGNLQTEQPVTPASNNQTIPPSNSAQSDDGDNSDDGDNNDRK
;
A
#
# COMPACT_ATOMS: atom_id res chain seq x y z
N MET A 1 -11.22 -46.89 -85.70
CA MET A 1 -10.85 -47.99 -86.62
C MET A 1 -9.42 -47.75 -87.08
N SER A 2 -8.48 -48.57 -86.61
CA SER A 2 -7.05 -48.47 -86.93
C SER A 2 -6.79 -49.14 -88.28
N ASN A 3 -6.74 -48.35 -89.35
CA ASN A 3 -6.22 -48.84 -90.62
C ASN A 3 -4.68 -48.79 -90.54
N ASN A 4 -4.07 -49.92 -90.20
CA ASN A 4 -2.63 -50.08 -90.26
C ASN A 4 -2.17 -49.90 -91.72
N CYS A 5 -1.53 -48.77 -92.06
CA CYS A 5 -0.91 -48.57 -93.38
C CYS A 5 0.28 -49.54 -93.54
N ILE A 6 0.01 -50.74 -94.06
CA ILE A 6 1.00 -51.81 -94.28
C ILE A 6 2.06 -51.43 -95.33
N GLY A 7 1.80 -50.42 -96.18
CA GLY A 7 2.68 -50.03 -97.28
C GLY A 7 3.77 -48.99 -96.99
N CYS A 8 3.77 -48.31 -95.84
CA CYS A 8 4.64 -47.13 -95.64
C CYS A 8 6.03 -47.47 -95.04
N LYS A 9 6.55 -48.69 -95.28
CA LYS A 9 7.76 -49.22 -94.63
C LYS A 9 9.00 -49.31 -95.53
N ARG A 10 8.94 -48.92 -96.82
CA ARG A 10 10.04 -49.21 -97.78
C ARG A 10 10.62 -48.08 -98.63
N GLU A 11 10.21 -46.82 -98.46
CA GLU A 11 10.90 -45.71 -99.14
C GLU A 11 11.15 -44.56 -98.18
N LEU A 12 12.33 -44.57 -97.54
CA LEU A 12 12.85 -43.40 -96.84
C LEU A 12 14.07 -42.88 -97.61
N ALA A 13 13.78 -42.07 -98.63
CA ALA A 13 14.71 -41.10 -99.15
C ALA A 13 14.01 -39.73 -99.19
N ASN A 14 14.59 -38.75 -98.48
CA ASN A 14 14.29 -37.32 -98.50
C ASN A 14 12.93 -36.84 -97.95
N LYS A 15 12.93 -36.46 -96.66
CA LYS A 15 12.23 -35.29 -96.09
C LYS A 15 10.72 -35.10 -96.38
N GLN A 16 9.96 -36.14 -96.74
CA GLN A 16 8.50 -36.01 -96.88
C GLN A 16 7.80 -36.14 -95.52
N GLU A 17 6.93 -35.18 -95.18
CA GLU A 17 6.28 -35.08 -93.86
C GLU A 17 5.00 -35.94 -93.73
N VAL A 18 4.48 -36.45 -94.85
CA VAL A 18 3.21 -37.20 -94.93
C VAL A 18 3.34 -38.37 -95.91
N CYS A 19 2.79 -39.54 -95.57
CA CYS A 19 2.76 -40.69 -96.47
C CYS A 19 1.84 -40.36 -97.67
N HIS A 20 2.38 -40.30 -98.90
CA HIS A 20 1.63 -39.98 -100.12
C HIS A 20 0.38 -40.87 -100.33
N ILE A 21 0.42 -42.11 -99.85
CA ILE A 21 -0.64 -43.10 -100.09
C ILE A 21 -1.81 -42.97 -99.12
N CYS A 22 -1.56 -42.67 -97.85
CA CYS A 22 -2.61 -42.65 -96.83
C CYS A 22 -2.79 -41.33 -96.10
N GLY A 23 -2.04 -40.28 -96.47
CA GLY A 23 -2.13 -38.97 -95.83
C GLY A 23 -1.76 -38.98 -94.34
N ALA A 24 -1.30 -40.12 -93.81
CA ALA A 24 -1.02 -40.28 -92.40
C ALA A 24 0.24 -39.46 -92.06
N PRO A 25 0.15 -38.55 -91.07
CA PRO A 25 1.31 -37.78 -90.63
C PRO A 25 2.31 -38.73 -89.98
N GLN A 26 3.49 -38.89 -90.60
CA GLN A 26 4.55 -39.79 -90.11
C GLN A 26 5.51 -39.11 -89.12
N SER A 27 5.33 -37.83 -88.82
CA SER A 27 6.22 -37.08 -87.91
C SER A 27 5.86 -37.29 -86.43
N TYR A 28 5.97 -38.54 -85.96
CA TYR A 28 5.80 -38.88 -84.53
C TYR A 28 6.72 -37.98 -83.68
N PHE A 29 7.98 -37.84 -84.05
CA PHE A 29 8.94 -37.03 -83.28
C PHE A 29 8.51 -35.56 -83.10
N LYS A 30 8.04 -34.86 -84.15
CA LYS A 30 7.60 -33.45 -84.05
C LYS A 30 6.40 -33.26 -83.11
N PHE A 31 5.43 -34.18 -83.14
CA PHE A 31 4.23 -34.07 -82.31
C PHE A 31 4.55 -34.31 -80.83
N TYR A 32 5.34 -35.35 -80.52
CA TYR A 32 5.78 -35.64 -79.15
C TYR A 32 6.77 -34.61 -78.61
N PHE A 33 7.64 -34.03 -79.45
CA PHE A 33 8.54 -32.95 -79.02
C PHE A 33 7.77 -31.67 -78.68
N ARG A 34 6.81 -31.30 -79.53
CA ARG A 34 5.97 -30.12 -79.30
C ARG A 34 5.07 -30.31 -78.08
N SER A 35 4.43 -31.48 -77.94
CA SER A 35 3.64 -31.81 -76.75
C SER A 35 4.50 -31.91 -75.49
N GLY A 36 5.70 -32.49 -75.57
CA GLY A 36 6.62 -32.62 -74.44
C GLY A 36 7.12 -31.28 -73.93
N LEU A 37 7.40 -30.34 -74.84
CA LEU A 37 7.81 -28.97 -74.48
C LEU A 37 6.68 -28.22 -73.76
N PHE A 38 5.42 -28.40 -74.19
CA PHE A 38 4.26 -27.88 -73.45
C PHE A 38 4.15 -28.47 -72.04
N PHE A 39 4.39 -29.78 -71.85
CA PHE A 39 4.37 -30.40 -70.53
C PHE A 39 5.47 -29.86 -69.60
N ILE A 40 6.68 -29.62 -70.12
CA ILE A 40 7.79 -29.06 -69.33
C ILE A 40 7.49 -27.62 -68.91
N VAL A 41 6.94 -26.81 -69.81
CA VAL A 41 6.52 -25.43 -69.49
C VAL A 41 5.38 -25.43 -68.47
N ALA A 42 4.40 -26.31 -68.61
CA ALA A 42 3.32 -26.46 -67.65
C ALA A 42 3.83 -26.88 -66.26
N MET A 43 4.73 -27.87 -66.18
CA MET A 43 5.34 -28.29 -64.93
C MET A 43 6.21 -27.19 -64.29
N SER A 44 6.92 -26.40 -65.10
CA SER A 44 7.71 -25.26 -64.60
C SER A 44 6.81 -24.16 -64.03
N MET A 45 5.68 -23.87 -64.68
CA MET A 45 4.68 -22.92 -64.16
C MET A 45 4.07 -23.41 -62.84
N ILE A 46 3.71 -24.70 -62.74
CA ILE A 46 3.16 -25.30 -61.53
C ILE A 46 4.19 -25.29 -60.39
N GLY A 47 5.45 -25.64 -60.69
CA GLY A 47 6.54 -25.60 -59.72
C GLY A 47 6.83 -24.18 -59.22
N GLY A 48 6.88 -23.21 -60.12
CA GLY A 48 7.08 -21.80 -59.77
C GLY A 48 5.94 -21.23 -58.93
N PHE A 49 4.69 -21.53 -59.30
CA PHE A 49 3.53 -21.12 -58.53
C PHE A 49 3.46 -21.81 -57.16
N GLY A 50 3.78 -23.10 -57.09
CA GLY A 50 3.87 -23.85 -55.84
C GLY A 50 4.93 -23.27 -54.89
N TYR A 51 6.12 -22.95 -55.40
CA TYR A 51 7.18 -22.32 -54.61
C TYR A 51 6.77 -20.93 -54.10
N TRP A 52 6.19 -20.09 -54.96
CA TRP A 52 5.69 -18.77 -54.57
C TRP A 52 4.60 -18.86 -53.51
N TYR A 53 3.66 -19.80 -53.66
CA TYR A 53 2.56 -20.01 -52.72
C TYR A 53 3.05 -20.50 -51.35
N ILE A 54 4.01 -21.44 -51.31
CA ILE A 54 4.62 -21.91 -50.06
C ILE A 54 5.35 -20.76 -49.36
N GLY A 55 6.08 -19.92 -50.11
CA GLY A 55 6.75 -18.74 -49.54
C GLY A 55 5.78 -17.77 -48.86
N GLN A 56 4.62 -17.51 -49.48
CA GLN A 56 3.58 -16.64 -48.90
C GLN A 56 3.01 -17.19 -47.59
N ILE A 57 2.83 -18.50 -47.49
CA ILE A 57 2.31 -19.13 -46.26
C ILE A 57 3.35 -19.05 -45.15
N SER A 58 4.62 -19.38 -45.43
CA SER A 58 5.70 -19.34 -44.45
C SER A 58 5.89 -17.94 -43.88
N LEU A 59 5.83 -16.91 -44.72
CA LEU A 59 5.99 -15.52 -44.29
C LEU A 59 4.84 -15.06 -43.39
N LYS A 60 3.59 -15.45 -43.70
CA LYS A 60 2.43 -15.18 -42.82
C LYS A 60 2.55 -15.90 -41.48
N PHE A 61 3.03 -17.14 -41.47
CA PHE A 61 3.23 -17.90 -40.24
C PHE A 61 4.33 -17.28 -39.37
N GLU A 62 5.42 -16.82 -39.98
CA GLU A 62 6.52 -16.16 -39.29
C GLU A 62 6.11 -14.80 -38.71
N VAL A 63 5.32 -14.01 -39.45
CA VAL A 63 4.71 -12.77 -38.94
C VAL A 63 3.73 -13.05 -37.79
N ALA A 64 2.89 -14.09 -37.90
CA ALA A 64 1.96 -14.47 -36.84
C ALA A 64 2.70 -14.87 -35.55
N LYS A 65 3.75 -15.69 -35.66
CA LYS A 65 4.59 -16.06 -34.52
C LYS A 65 5.33 -14.86 -33.91
N ASN A 66 5.88 -13.97 -34.73
CA ASN A 66 6.52 -12.76 -34.23
C ASN A 66 5.53 -11.81 -33.54
N ASN A 67 4.28 -11.76 -34.00
CA ASN A 67 3.23 -10.97 -33.36
C ASN A 67 2.78 -11.59 -32.02
N GLU A 68 2.65 -12.91 -31.93
CA GLU A 68 2.42 -13.57 -30.64
C GLU A 68 3.58 -13.28 -29.68
N LEU A 69 4.83 -13.37 -30.15
CA LEU A 69 5.99 -13.09 -29.31
C LEU A 69 6.05 -11.63 -28.86
N SER A 70 5.70 -10.66 -29.73
CA SER A 70 5.66 -9.25 -29.37
C SER A 70 4.55 -8.92 -28.36
N THR A 71 3.39 -9.57 -28.46
CA THR A 71 2.31 -9.40 -27.49
C THR A 71 2.68 -9.97 -26.13
N VAL A 72 3.32 -11.14 -26.09
CA VAL A 72 3.81 -11.76 -24.85
C VAL A 72 4.90 -10.90 -24.22
N THR A 73 5.86 -10.39 -24.98
CA THR A 73 6.90 -9.48 -24.44
C THR A 73 6.31 -8.18 -23.92
N ALA A 74 5.31 -7.61 -24.61
CA ALA A 74 4.60 -6.42 -24.13
C ALA A 74 3.85 -6.69 -22.82
N GLN A 75 3.16 -7.84 -22.70
CA GLN A 75 2.51 -8.25 -21.45
C GLN A 75 3.49 -8.49 -20.31
N LEU A 76 4.66 -9.08 -20.59
CA LEU A 76 5.70 -9.26 -19.58
C LEU A 76 6.27 -7.92 -19.12
N ASN A 77 6.54 -7.00 -20.04
CA ASN A 77 7.00 -5.66 -19.69
C ASN A 77 5.95 -4.90 -18.87
N ASP A 78 4.67 -4.96 -19.23
CA ASP A 78 3.60 -4.34 -18.45
C ASP A 78 3.57 -4.90 -17.02
N LYS A 79 3.64 -6.23 -16.87
CA LYS A 79 3.76 -6.87 -15.55
C LYS A 79 5.00 -6.41 -14.79
N ILE A 80 6.16 -6.36 -15.42
CA ILE A 80 7.40 -5.88 -14.77
C ILE A 80 7.20 -4.45 -14.26
N THR A 81 6.66 -3.55 -15.08
CA THR A 81 6.41 -2.16 -14.66
C THR A 81 5.39 -2.06 -13.53
N GLN A 82 4.33 -2.88 -13.54
CA GLN A 82 3.36 -2.94 -12.44
C GLN A 82 4.02 -3.44 -11.15
N LEU A 83 4.86 -4.48 -11.24
CA LEU A 83 5.60 -4.98 -10.09
C LEU A 83 6.57 -3.92 -9.54
N GLU A 84 7.34 -3.25 -10.40
CA GLU A 84 8.24 -2.17 -10.00
C GLU A 84 7.50 -1.02 -9.31
N LEU A 85 6.33 -0.65 -9.83
CA LEU A 85 5.48 0.39 -9.23
C LEU A 85 4.95 -0.04 -7.86
N SER A 86 4.51 -1.30 -7.73
CA SER A 86 4.07 -1.86 -6.44
C SER A 86 5.20 -1.93 -5.41
N LEU A 87 6.43 -2.24 -5.86
CA LEU A 87 7.62 -2.31 -5.01
C LEU A 87 8.02 -0.90 -4.53
N ALA A 88 7.95 0.11 -5.42
CA ALA A 88 8.19 1.50 -5.04
C ALA A 88 7.15 2.02 -4.04
N GLN A 89 5.87 1.67 -4.23
CA GLN A 89 4.79 2.04 -3.30
C GLN A 89 4.99 1.41 -1.93
N THR A 90 5.21 0.10 -1.87
CA THR A 90 5.46 -0.62 -0.61
C THR A 90 6.72 -0.12 0.10
N GLN A 91 7.79 0.22 -0.62
CA GLN A 91 8.99 0.80 -0.02
C GLN A 91 8.72 2.18 0.60
N SER A 92 7.89 3.01 -0.05
CA SER A 92 7.47 4.31 0.49
C SER A 92 6.62 4.15 1.75
N GLU A 93 5.68 3.21 1.75
CA GLU A 93 4.86 2.91 2.93
C GLU A 93 5.70 2.40 4.10
N LEU A 94 6.70 1.55 3.82
CA LEU A 94 7.59 1.01 4.85
C LEU A 94 8.46 2.12 5.48
N GLN A 95 8.95 3.08 4.68
CA GLN A 95 9.64 4.25 5.20
C GLN A 95 8.74 5.11 6.10
N LYS A 96 7.50 5.38 5.66
CA LYS A 96 6.52 6.14 6.46
C LYS A 96 6.20 5.44 7.79
N ALA A 97 6.03 4.12 7.76
CA ALA A 97 5.80 3.32 8.96
C ALA A 97 7.02 3.34 9.90
N GLN A 98 8.23 3.28 9.35
CA GLN A 98 9.46 3.36 10.15
C GLN A 98 9.66 4.74 10.80
N THR A 99 9.38 5.83 10.07
CA THR A 99 9.45 7.18 10.63
C THR A 99 8.40 7.37 11.71
N ALA A 100 7.15 6.94 11.48
CA ALA A 100 6.08 7.00 12.47
C ALA A 100 6.43 6.18 13.72
N GLY A 101 6.96 4.96 13.56
CA GLY A 101 7.41 4.13 14.68
C GLY A 101 8.53 4.79 15.51
N SER A 102 9.48 5.47 14.84
CA SER A 102 10.53 6.23 15.52
C SER A 102 9.97 7.41 16.32
N GLU A 103 9.02 8.15 15.77
CA GLU A 103 8.36 9.27 16.45
C GLU A 103 7.53 8.80 17.66
N VAL A 104 6.76 7.71 17.51
CA VAL A 104 6.00 7.11 18.62
C VAL A 104 6.93 6.65 19.74
N THR A 105 8.07 6.06 19.40
CA THR A 105 9.07 5.62 20.40
C THR A 105 9.65 6.82 21.16
N LYS A 106 10.02 7.90 20.45
CA LYS A 106 10.51 9.13 21.06
C LYS A 106 9.46 9.78 21.97
N ALA A 107 8.21 9.83 21.54
CA ALA A 107 7.11 10.35 22.34
C ALA A 107 6.92 9.52 23.62
N ALA A 108 6.93 8.18 23.50
CA ALA A 108 6.83 7.28 24.64
C ALA A 108 8.00 7.47 25.63
N ASP A 109 9.22 7.67 25.15
CA ASP A 109 10.38 7.94 26.01
C ASP A 109 10.29 9.31 26.69
N GLN A 110 9.79 10.33 26.00
CA GLN A 110 9.53 11.64 26.59
C GLN A 110 8.47 11.56 27.69
N ASP A 111 7.38 10.82 27.45
CA ASP A 111 6.31 10.69 28.44
C ASP A 111 6.75 9.87 29.65
N LYS A 112 7.57 8.82 29.47
CA LYS A 112 8.21 8.12 30.59
C LYS A 112 9.08 9.04 31.43
N GLN A 113 9.86 9.93 30.80
CA GLN A 113 10.67 10.90 31.55
C GLN A 113 9.80 11.92 32.31
N LYS A 114 8.72 12.41 31.71
CA LYS A 114 7.77 13.29 32.39
C LYS A 114 7.12 12.58 33.59
N LEU A 115 6.74 11.31 33.43
CA LEU A 115 6.14 10.52 34.49
C LEU A 115 7.12 10.36 35.66
N ALA A 116 8.36 9.95 35.39
CA ALA A 116 9.40 9.81 36.40
C ALA A 116 9.69 11.14 37.12
N ALA A 117 9.71 12.26 36.39
CA ALA A 117 9.88 13.59 36.99
C ALA A 117 8.67 14.00 37.84
N ALA A 118 7.45 13.62 37.46
CA ALA A 118 6.25 13.86 38.24
C ALA A 118 6.24 13.02 39.53
N GLU A 119 6.64 11.74 39.45
CA GLU A 119 6.79 10.85 40.60
C GLU A 119 7.84 11.38 41.60
N ASP A 120 9.01 11.82 41.12
CA ASP A 120 10.03 12.44 41.98
C ASP A 120 9.52 13.73 42.66
N LYS A 121 8.74 14.55 41.95
CA LYS A 121 8.09 15.72 42.55
C LYS A 121 7.05 15.33 43.60
N ALA A 122 6.26 14.30 43.34
CA ALA A 122 5.24 13.81 44.26
C ALA A 122 5.88 13.27 45.56
N THR A 123 6.89 12.42 45.45
CA THR A 123 7.63 11.89 46.61
C THR A 123 8.28 12.99 47.46
N LYS A 124 8.87 14.01 46.83
CA LYS A 124 9.39 15.20 47.53
C LYS A 124 8.29 16.00 48.23
N ALA A 125 7.14 16.16 47.59
CA ALA A 125 6.00 16.85 48.18
C ALA A 125 5.44 16.08 49.38
N GLU A 126 5.32 14.76 49.30
CA GLU A 126 4.92 13.89 50.39
C GLU A 126 5.89 13.96 51.58
N ALA A 127 7.20 13.90 51.31
CA ALA A 127 8.22 14.05 52.34
C ALA A 127 8.12 15.41 53.06
N ARG A 128 7.90 16.49 52.29
CA ARG A 128 7.70 17.84 52.84
C ARG A 128 6.41 17.95 53.65
N ALA A 129 5.31 17.39 53.16
CA ALA A 129 4.04 17.35 53.88
C ALA A 129 4.17 16.58 55.21
N GLY A 130 4.88 15.44 55.20
CA GLY A 130 5.18 14.67 56.40
C GLY A 130 6.03 15.44 57.41
N TRP A 131 7.04 16.18 56.95
CA TRP A 131 7.85 17.05 57.82
C TRP A 131 7.01 18.19 58.41
N LEU A 132 6.23 18.90 57.59
CA LEU A 132 5.35 19.99 58.03
C LEU A 132 4.31 19.51 59.04
N SER A 133 3.78 18.30 58.86
CA SER A 133 2.81 17.69 59.80
C SER A 133 3.45 17.45 61.18
N ARG A 134 4.67 16.92 61.22
CA ARG A 134 5.42 16.72 62.48
C ARG A 134 5.70 18.05 63.18
N GLU A 135 6.14 19.06 62.44
CA GLU A 135 6.46 20.37 63.02
C GLU A 135 5.20 21.08 63.52
N ASN A 136 4.08 21.02 62.78
CA ASN A 136 2.79 21.53 63.25
C ASN A 136 2.35 20.86 64.55
N ARG A 137 2.53 19.54 64.68
CA ARG A 137 2.23 18.83 65.93
C ARG A 137 3.10 19.32 67.09
N ARG A 138 4.39 19.56 66.84
CA ARG A 138 5.32 20.13 67.83
C ARG A 138 4.90 21.54 68.26
N PHE A 139 4.58 22.42 67.32
CA PHE A 139 4.10 23.77 67.64
C PHE A 139 2.78 23.74 68.41
N ARG A 140 1.82 22.87 68.04
CA ARG A 140 0.58 22.70 68.81
C ARG A 140 0.83 22.28 70.25
N ASN A 141 1.77 21.38 70.49
CA ASN A 141 2.15 20.99 71.85
C ASN A 141 2.80 22.14 72.62
N GLN A 142 3.67 22.95 71.98
CA GLN A 142 4.26 24.13 72.61
C GLN A 142 3.22 25.19 72.96
N ILE A 143 2.24 25.42 72.08
CA ILE A 143 1.13 26.33 72.34
C ILE A 143 0.31 25.84 73.54
N ALA A 144 -0.06 24.56 73.58
CA ALA A 144 -0.79 23.99 74.71
C ALA A 144 -0.03 24.09 76.03
N GLU A 145 1.29 23.88 76.00
CA GLU A 145 2.16 24.04 77.17
C GLU A 145 2.21 25.50 77.65
N LEU A 146 2.41 26.46 76.74
CA LEU A 146 2.38 27.88 77.05
C LEU A 146 1.01 28.32 77.58
N GLU A 147 -0.09 27.84 77.00
CA GLU A 147 -1.45 28.10 77.49
C GLU A 147 -1.64 27.58 78.92
N ASN A 148 -1.13 26.39 79.23
CA ASN A 148 -1.18 25.85 80.59
C ASN A 148 -0.33 26.67 81.56
N GLN A 149 0.86 27.12 81.16
CA GLN A 149 1.69 28.02 81.97
C GLN A 149 1.00 29.37 82.22
N ILE A 150 0.37 29.97 81.21
CA ILE A 150 -0.41 31.21 81.36
C ILE A 150 -1.55 30.99 82.37
N LYS A 151 -2.31 29.89 82.25
CA LYS A 151 -3.37 29.54 83.21
C LYS A 151 -2.81 29.34 84.61
N ALA A 152 -1.67 28.68 84.75
CA ALA A 152 -1.02 28.45 86.04
C ALA A 152 -0.49 29.75 86.67
N LEU A 153 -0.03 30.71 85.86
CA LEU A 153 0.40 32.04 86.30
C LEU A 153 -0.78 32.99 86.59
N GLN A 154 -1.93 32.79 85.96
CA GLN A 154 -3.19 33.46 86.33
C GLN A 154 -3.84 32.87 87.59
N ALA A 155 -3.64 31.58 87.88
CA ALA A 155 -4.20 30.93 89.06
C ALA A 155 -3.80 31.57 90.41
N PRO A 156 -2.59 32.14 90.62
CA PRO A 156 -2.29 32.93 91.82
C PRO A 156 -2.80 34.38 91.78
N ALA A 157 -3.34 34.89 90.67
CA ALA A 157 -3.94 36.24 90.61
C ALA A 157 -5.38 36.29 91.14
N ASN A 158 -6.05 35.14 91.30
CA ASN A 158 -7.42 35.06 91.83
C ASN A 158 -7.51 34.58 93.28
N SER A 159 -6.38 34.46 94.00
CA SER A 159 -6.34 34.09 95.43
C SER A 159 -6.07 35.27 96.37
N SER A 160 -6.26 36.51 95.93
CA SER A 160 -6.29 37.68 96.81
C SER A 160 -7.29 38.70 96.27
N GLY A 161 -8.54 38.55 96.71
CA GLY A 161 -9.61 39.49 96.36
C GLY A 161 -10.97 38.81 96.30
N ASN A 162 -11.52 38.46 97.46
CA ASN A 162 -12.94 38.17 97.57
C ASN A 162 -13.72 39.46 97.30
N LEU A 163 -14.51 39.52 96.22
CA LEU A 163 -15.80 40.20 96.17
C LEU A 163 -16.56 39.74 94.93
N GLN A 164 -17.76 39.23 95.19
CA GLN A 164 -18.82 38.86 94.25
C GLN A 164 -19.00 39.87 93.12
N THR A 165 -19.29 39.42 91.89
CA THR A 165 -20.46 39.83 91.07
C THR A 165 -20.49 39.03 89.75
N GLU A 166 -21.62 38.34 89.53
CA GLU A 166 -22.28 37.89 88.28
C GLU A 166 -21.55 37.08 87.16
N GLN A 167 -22.24 36.01 86.78
CA GLN A 167 -22.15 35.20 85.56
C GLN A 167 -23.33 35.62 84.63
N PRO A 168 -23.42 35.26 83.33
CA PRO A 168 -22.46 35.07 82.23
C PRO A 168 -22.74 36.02 81.04
N VAL A 169 -21.75 36.26 80.18
CA VAL A 169 -22.00 36.70 78.79
C VAL A 169 -21.43 35.67 77.82
N THR A 170 -22.32 35.06 77.04
CA THR A 170 -21.98 34.38 75.78
C THR A 170 -21.55 35.42 74.74
N PRO A 171 -20.73 35.04 73.76
CA PRO A 171 -21.22 35.17 72.40
C PRO A 171 -20.95 33.94 71.52
N ALA A 172 -22.04 33.51 70.89
CA ALA A 172 -22.16 33.05 69.52
C ALA A 172 -21.05 32.13 68.95
N SER A 173 -21.38 30.84 68.99
CA SER A 173 -21.08 29.89 67.93
C SER A 173 -21.34 30.51 66.55
N ASN A 174 -20.32 30.51 65.67
CA ASN A 174 -20.55 30.61 64.24
C ASN A 174 -20.15 29.27 63.61
N ASN A 175 -21.15 28.40 63.52
CA ASN A 175 -21.15 27.25 62.63
C ASN A 175 -21.06 27.76 61.18
N GLN A 176 -19.97 27.42 60.49
CA GLN A 176 -20.10 27.06 59.07
C GLN A 176 -19.62 25.64 58.89
N THR A 177 -20.60 24.75 59.01
CA THR A 177 -20.65 23.47 58.31
C THR A 177 -20.70 23.74 56.81
N ILE A 178 -19.75 23.20 56.05
CA ILE A 178 -20.03 22.75 54.68
C ILE A 178 -19.53 21.30 54.56
N PRO A 179 -20.36 20.35 54.07
CA PRO A 179 -20.09 18.91 54.08
C PRO A 179 -19.23 18.46 52.87
N PRO A 180 -18.83 17.17 52.81
CA PRO A 180 -18.04 16.62 51.71
C PRO A 180 -18.91 16.35 50.47
N SER A 181 -18.32 16.44 49.28
CA SER A 181 -18.88 15.79 48.09
C SER A 181 -17.75 15.29 47.19
N ASN A 182 -17.57 13.97 47.21
CA ASN A 182 -17.04 13.24 46.07
C ASN A 182 -18.25 12.87 45.20
N SER A 183 -18.24 13.28 43.94
CA SER A 183 -18.82 12.50 42.85
C SER A 183 -18.36 13.10 41.53
N ALA A 184 -17.63 12.29 40.78
CA ALA A 184 -17.39 12.46 39.36
C ALA A 184 -18.71 12.45 38.56
N GLN A 185 -18.63 13.00 37.35
CA GLN A 185 -19.12 12.43 36.09
C GLN A 185 -20.08 13.33 35.28
N SER A 186 -19.68 13.49 34.00
CA SER A 186 -20.45 13.72 32.76
C SER A 186 -21.36 14.94 32.62
N ASP A 187 -21.08 15.82 31.66
CA ASP A 187 -21.75 15.75 30.34
C ASP A 187 -21.16 16.76 29.33
N ASP A 188 -20.92 16.23 28.13
CA ASP A 188 -21.22 16.76 26.81
C ASP A 188 -21.22 18.29 26.56
N GLY A 189 -20.29 18.69 25.68
CA GLY A 189 -20.20 20.02 25.09
C GLY A 189 -19.64 19.91 23.68
N ASP A 190 -20.47 19.30 22.83
CA ASP A 190 -20.44 19.27 21.36
C ASP A 190 -20.01 20.62 20.76
N ASN A 191 -19.00 20.61 19.88
CA ASN A 191 -18.81 21.69 18.91
C ASN A 191 -18.07 21.14 17.68
N SER A 192 -18.77 20.29 16.94
CA SER A 192 -18.61 20.20 15.51
C SER A 192 -19.48 21.28 14.87
N ASP A 193 -18.87 22.23 14.16
CA ASP A 193 -19.47 22.65 12.90
C ASP A 193 -18.37 22.79 11.85
N ASP A 194 -18.64 22.09 10.77
CA ASP A 194 -17.83 21.84 9.61
C ASP A 194 -17.87 23.05 8.66
N GLY A 195 -16.99 23.02 7.67
CA GLY A 195 -17.37 23.49 6.34
C GLY A 195 -16.52 24.59 5.74
N ASP A 196 -15.36 24.18 5.21
CA ASP A 196 -15.09 24.26 3.77
C ASP A 196 -15.82 25.36 2.97
N ASN A 197 -15.08 26.23 2.27
CA ASN A 197 -14.60 25.89 0.93
C ASN A 197 -13.95 27.08 0.20
N ASN A 198 -12.80 26.75 -0.38
CA ASN A 198 -12.38 27.07 -1.75
C ASN A 198 -12.04 28.50 -2.24
N ASP A 199 -10.86 28.50 -2.86
CA ASP A 199 -10.55 28.95 -4.23
C ASP A 199 -9.83 30.29 -4.46
N ARG A 200 -8.59 30.10 -4.93
CA ARG A 200 -7.96 30.73 -6.11
C ARG A 200 -8.01 32.26 -6.23
N LYS A 201 -6.81 32.84 -6.16
CA LYS A 201 -6.13 33.35 -7.37
C LYS A 201 -4.62 33.43 -7.18
#